data_AF-A0A1M8A5G0-F1
#
_entry.id   AF-A0A1M8A5G0-F1
#
_cell.length_a   1.000
_cell.length_b   1.000
_cell.length_c   1.000
_cell.angle_alpha   90.00
_cell.angle_beta   90.00
_cell.angle_gamma   90.00
#
_symmetry.space_group_name_H-M   'P 1'
#
loop_
_entity.id
_entity.type
_entity.pdbx_description
1 polymer ?
#
loop_
_entity_poly.entity_id
_entity_poly.type
_entity_poly.pdbx_seq_one_letter_code
_entity_poly.pdbx_strand_id
1 'polypeptide(L)'
;MAAPDFEFPRIHDFAPFYTLQPNPETAATQVEMWARLVLSYCRAHKRFVLQAGGEWERTSELFCHRTIDRALSPDMVRVLFAYLVQQGRAAYDPPLPKGVKPLRVGQVEADHRMHALSVAGAEAVPAGTSEPGSKIWVYWHTPSEWGDVLYEWIKNTGQNRSVLTVYELQHSAFAEQHALPLPILMLALRSLAARGCAQLFGGTEAAGEEEQLGVKFV
;
A
#
# COMPACT_ATOMS: atom_id res chain seq x y z
N MET A 1 -10.84 11.63 -19.61
CA MET A 1 -11.85 11.86 -18.55
C MET A 1 -11.09 11.95 -17.25
N ALA A 2 -11.15 13.08 -16.54
CA ALA A 2 -10.51 13.22 -15.24
C ALA A 2 -11.03 12.12 -14.30
N ALA A 3 -10.16 11.51 -13.51
CA ALA A 3 -10.59 10.61 -12.45
C ALA A 3 -11.57 11.38 -11.54
N PRO A 4 -12.65 10.75 -11.05
CA PRO A 4 -13.56 11.42 -10.13
C PRO A 4 -12.76 11.93 -8.93
N ASP A 5 -13.02 13.18 -8.54
CA ASP A 5 -12.38 13.78 -7.37
C ASP A 5 -12.62 12.87 -6.16
N PHE A 6 -11.54 12.50 -5.47
CA PHE A 6 -11.61 11.66 -4.29
C PHE A 6 -12.25 12.44 -3.14
N GLU A 7 -13.34 11.94 -2.57
CA GLU A 7 -14.01 12.57 -1.44
C GLU A 7 -13.27 12.25 -0.13
N PHE A 8 -12.62 13.27 0.43
CA PHE A 8 -11.94 13.15 1.71
C PHE A 8 -12.94 13.08 2.88
N PRO A 9 -12.69 12.24 3.91
CA PRO A 9 -13.51 12.22 5.11
C PRO A 9 -13.31 13.53 5.89
N ARG A 10 -14.37 14.01 6.55
CA ARG A 10 -14.36 15.28 7.32
C ARG A 10 -13.23 15.39 8.37
N ILE A 11 -12.74 14.25 8.87
CA ILE A 11 -11.61 14.22 9.81
C ILE A 11 -10.31 14.77 9.19
N HIS A 12 -10.20 14.76 7.86
CA HIS A 12 -9.07 15.34 7.13
C HIS A 12 -9.01 16.88 7.27
N ASP A 13 -10.13 17.56 7.50
CA ASP A 13 -10.15 19.02 7.74
C ASP A 13 -9.80 19.38 9.20
N PHE A 14 -9.55 18.38 10.06
CA PHE A 14 -9.29 18.58 11.49
C PHE A 14 -7.79 18.68 11.78
N ALA A 15 -7.28 19.89 12.06
CA ALA A 15 -5.84 20.11 12.25
C ALA A 15 -5.14 19.18 13.27
N PRO A 16 -5.73 18.83 14.42
CA PRO A 16 -5.12 17.86 15.35
C PRO A 16 -4.94 16.46 14.77
N PHE A 17 -5.67 16.10 13.70
CA PHE A 17 -5.52 14.82 13.01
C PHE A 17 -4.12 14.61 12.40
N TYR A 18 -3.38 15.69 12.15
CA TYR A 18 -2.03 15.63 11.58
C TYR A 18 -0.90 15.53 12.62
N THR A 19 -1.22 15.57 13.92
CA THR A 19 -0.26 15.44 15.02
C THR A 19 -0.60 14.20 15.83
N LEU A 20 0.39 13.33 16.09
CA LEU A 20 0.17 12.12 16.88
C LEU A 20 -0.41 12.48 18.26
N GLN A 21 -1.56 11.90 18.59
CA GLN A 21 -2.21 12.18 19.86
C GLN A 21 -1.40 11.56 21.03
N PRO A 22 -1.21 12.28 22.14
CA PRO A 22 -0.41 11.79 23.27
C PRO A 22 -1.11 10.67 24.04
N ASN A 23 -2.44 10.64 24.03
CA ASN A 23 -3.21 9.56 24.65
C ASN A 23 -3.15 8.29 23.75
N PRO A 24 -2.74 7.13 24.28
CA PRO A 24 -2.58 5.91 23.47
C PRO A 24 -3.87 5.41 22.79
N GLU A 25 -5.03 5.53 23.44
CA GLU A 25 -6.31 5.11 22.86
C GLU A 25 -6.69 6.03 21.71
N THR A 26 -6.59 7.35 21.92
CA THR A 26 -6.84 8.34 20.86
C THR A 26 -5.86 8.18 19.70
N ALA A 27 -4.59 7.91 19.98
CA ALA A 27 -3.58 7.63 18.95
C ALA A 27 -3.91 6.39 18.12
N ALA A 28 -4.39 5.32 18.77
CA ALA A 28 -4.83 4.12 18.08
C ALA A 28 -6.00 4.40 17.12
N THR A 29 -7.02 5.12 17.58
CA THR A 29 -8.15 5.52 16.73
C THR A 29 -7.72 6.46 15.60
N GLN A 30 -6.83 7.42 15.89
CA GLN A 30 -6.28 8.32 14.89
C GLN A 30 -5.57 7.54 13.76
N VAL A 31 -4.66 6.62 14.13
CA VAL A 31 -3.91 5.82 13.16
C VAL A 31 -4.83 4.90 12.37
N GLU A 32 -5.86 4.32 12.99
CA GLU A 32 -6.86 3.53 12.29
C GLU A 32 -7.64 4.37 11.26
N MET A 33 -8.07 5.58 11.61
CA MET A 33 -8.74 6.50 10.68
C MET A 33 -7.83 6.86 9.50
N TRP A 34 -6.55 7.16 9.77
CA TRP A 34 -5.55 7.37 8.72
C TRP A 34 -5.36 6.16 7.83
N ALA A 35 -5.26 4.95 8.40
CA ALA A 35 -5.09 3.73 7.63
C ALA A 35 -6.27 3.50 6.66
N ARG A 36 -7.50 3.73 7.10
CA ARG A 36 -8.69 3.67 6.24
C ARG A 36 -8.62 4.70 5.11
N LEU A 37 -8.26 5.94 5.42
CA LEU A 37 -8.09 7.01 4.44
C LEU A 37 -7.03 6.62 3.40
N VAL A 38 -5.83 6.22 3.83
CA VAL A 38 -4.73 5.79 2.96
C VAL A 38 -5.17 4.67 2.01
N LEU A 39 -5.81 3.62 2.53
CA LEU A 39 -6.28 2.51 1.68
C LEU A 39 -7.32 2.95 0.66
N SER A 40 -8.28 3.79 1.06
CA SER A 40 -9.32 4.31 0.16
C SER A 40 -8.75 5.22 -0.92
N TYR A 41 -7.82 6.10 -0.56
CA TYR A 41 -7.14 7.02 -1.49
C TYR A 41 -6.27 6.25 -2.48
N CYS A 42 -5.47 5.30 -1.99
CA CYS A 42 -4.64 4.43 -2.83
C CYS A 42 -5.49 3.62 -3.81
N ARG A 43 -6.65 3.11 -3.39
CA ARG A 43 -7.59 2.42 -4.27
C ARG A 43 -8.13 3.32 -5.38
N ALA A 44 -8.59 4.52 -5.04
CA ALA A 44 -9.16 5.46 -6.01
C ALA A 44 -8.14 5.90 -7.07
N HIS A 45 -6.88 6.08 -6.68
CA HIS A 45 -5.80 6.52 -7.55
C HIS A 45 -4.94 5.36 -8.10
N LYS A 46 -5.30 4.11 -7.80
CA LYS A 46 -4.56 2.89 -8.17
C LYS A 46 -3.07 2.96 -7.79
N ARG A 47 -2.75 3.49 -6.61
CA ARG A 47 -1.37 3.68 -6.12
C ARG A 47 -0.94 2.58 -5.16
N PHE A 48 -0.11 1.66 -5.63
CA PHE A 48 0.34 0.50 -4.86
C PHE A 48 1.61 0.75 -4.04
N VAL A 49 2.31 1.87 -4.23
CA VAL A 49 3.56 2.17 -3.55
C VAL A 49 3.46 3.52 -2.85
N LEU A 50 3.89 3.55 -1.58
CA LEU A 50 4.06 4.78 -0.81
C LEU A 50 5.47 4.83 -0.23
N GLN A 51 6.03 6.03 -0.16
CA GLN A 51 7.33 6.33 0.41
C GLN A 51 7.21 7.47 1.43
N ALA A 52 7.59 7.19 2.67
CA ALA A 52 7.72 8.17 3.72
C ALA A 52 8.77 9.20 3.29
N GLY A 53 8.32 10.45 3.13
CA GLY A 53 9.16 11.52 2.63
C GLY A 53 9.52 11.39 1.14
N GLY A 54 8.75 10.67 0.32
CA GLY A 54 8.88 10.77 -1.15
C GLY A 54 8.35 12.10 -1.67
N GLU A 55 8.81 12.52 -2.86
CA GLU A 55 8.51 13.85 -3.41
C GLU A 55 7.01 14.08 -3.62
N TRP A 56 6.32 13.09 -4.19
CA TRP A 56 4.89 13.21 -4.44
C TRP A 56 4.09 13.10 -3.13
N GLU A 57 4.52 12.30 -2.15
CA GLU A 57 3.86 12.19 -0.86
C GLU A 57 3.85 13.53 -0.11
N ARG A 58 4.98 14.25 -0.15
CA ARG A 58 5.15 15.57 0.51
C ARG A 58 4.40 16.71 -0.17
N THR A 59 3.87 16.48 -1.37
CA THR A 59 3.07 17.44 -2.14
C THR A 59 1.65 16.93 -2.41
N SER A 60 1.32 15.72 -1.93
CA SER A 60 0.03 15.07 -2.19
C SER A 60 -1.08 15.60 -1.30
N GLU A 61 -2.32 15.50 -1.78
CA GLU A 61 -3.51 15.78 -0.98
C GLU A 61 -3.79 14.70 0.07
N LEU A 62 -3.12 13.55 -0.01
CA LEU A 62 -3.25 12.46 0.97
C LEU A 62 -2.60 12.82 2.31
N PHE A 63 -1.38 13.34 2.27
CA PHE A 63 -0.62 13.66 3.49
C PHE A 63 -0.48 15.15 3.76
N CYS A 64 -0.87 16.00 2.82
CA CYS A 64 -0.85 17.45 2.95
C CYS A 64 -2.24 18.03 2.71
N HIS A 65 -2.63 18.98 3.55
CA HIS A 65 -3.88 19.69 3.44
C HIS A 65 -3.63 21.20 3.45
N ARG A 66 -3.79 21.78 2.25
CA ARG A 66 -3.42 23.18 1.95
C ARG A 66 -4.32 24.19 2.65
N THR A 67 -5.60 23.88 2.83
CA THR A 67 -6.58 24.81 3.43
C THR A 67 -6.27 25.14 4.88
N ILE A 68 -5.85 24.15 5.67
CA ILE A 68 -5.51 24.33 7.09
C ILE A 68 -3.99 24.44 7.34
N ASP A 69 -3.19 24.44 6.27
CA ASP A 69 -1.73 24.42 6.27
C ASP A 69 -1.15 23.33 7.19
N ARG A 70 -1.54 22.07 6.95
CA ARG A 70 -1.04 20.92 7.71
C ARG A 70 -0.54 19.81 6.80
N ALA A 71 0.52 19.15 7.22
CA ALA A 71 1.07 17.97 6.58
C ALA A 71 1.55 16.97 7.62
N LEU A 72 1.43 15.66 7.33
CA LEU A 72 2.01 14.63 8.18
C LEU A 72 3.54 14.69 8.11
N SER A 73 4.19 14.57 9.25
CA SER A 73 5.63 14.37 9.28
C SER A 73 6.01 13.02 8.67
N PRO A 74 7.21 12.87 8.09
CA PRO A 74 7.68 11.59 7.58
C PRO A 74 7.65 10.49 8.65
N ASP A 75 7.92 10.84 9.91
CA ASP A 75 7.91 9.92 11.05
C ASP A 75 6.51 9.40 11.36
N MET A 76 5.50 10.29 11.36
CA MET A 76 4.11 9.88 11.50
C MET A 76 3.68 8.97 10.35
N VAL A 77 4.12 9.26 9.11
CA VAL A 77 3.88 8.37 7.96
C VAL A 77 4.51 6.99 8.16
N ARG A 78 5.72 6.89 8.72
CA ARG A 78 6.35 5.60 9.07
C ARG A 78 5.57 4.84 10.15
N VAL A 79 4.95 5.53 11.10
CA VAL A 79 4.03 4.91 12.08
C VAL A 79 2.80 4.33 11.37
N LEU A 80 2.21 5.07 10.42
CA LEU A 80 1.09 4.57 9.61
C LEU A 80 1.48 3.33 8.79
N PHE A 81 2.68 3.34 8.20
CA PHE A 81 3.20 2.19 7.44
C PHE A 81 3.35 0.96 8.32
N ALA A 82 3.93 1.12 9.51
CA ALA A 82 4.08 0.01 10.45
C ALA A 82 2.73 -0.56 10.90
N TYR A 83 1.74 0.31 11.12
CA TYR A 83 0.38 -0.13 11.42
C TYR A 83 -0.25 -0.90 10.26
N LEU A 84 -0.17 -0.40 9.02
CA LEU A 84 -0.68 -1.10 7.83
C LEU A 84 -0.03 -2.47 7.65
N VAL A 85 1.28 -2.58 7.85
CA VAL A 85 2.01 -3.85 7.78
C VAL A 85 1.54 -4.81 8.88
N GLN A 86 1.34 -4.33 10.11
CA GLN A 86 0.82 -5.13 11.22
C GLN A 86 -0.58 -5.70 10.92
N GLN A 87 -1.42 -4.94 10.20
CA GLN A 87 -2.75 -5.38 9.77
C GLN A 87 -2.73 -6.29 8.52
N GLY A 88 -1.56 -6.59 7.96
CA GLY A 88 -1.45 -7.34 6.69
C GLY A 88 -1.95 -6.55 5.47
N ARG A 89 -2.09 -5.22 5.60
CA ARG A 89 -2.56 -4.29 4.55
C ARG A 89 -1.41 -3.57 3.85
N ALA A 90 -0.16 -3.94 4.15
CA ALA A 90 1.03 -3.47 3.47
C ALA A 90 2.20 -4.43 3.66
N ALA A 91 3.26 -4.26 2.87
CA ALA A 91 4.56 -4.89 3.09
C ALA A 91 5.69 -3.88 2.83
N TYR A 92 6.77 -3.94 3.62
CA TYR A 92 7.93 -3.10 3.41
C TYR A 92 8.69 -3.48 2.12
N ASP A 93 9.15 -2.46 1.39
CA ASP A 93 9.97 -2.61 0.20
C ASP A 93 11.15 -1.61 0.22
N PRO A 94 12.40 -2.03 0.50
CA PRO A 94 12.79 -3.41 0.80
C PRO A 94 12.27 -3.87 2.17
N PRO A 95 12.27 -5.19 2.45
CA PRO A 95 12.00 -5.72 3.78
C PRO A 95 12.89 -5.08 4.84
N LEU A 96 12.37 -4.94 6.07
CA LEU A 96 13.17 -4.40 7.17
C LEU A 96 14.44 -5.23 7.39
N PRO A 97 15.60 -4.58 7.65
CA PRO A 97 16.83 -5.29 7.99
C PRO A 97 16.64 -6.18 9.22
N LYS A 98 17.36 -7.30 9.25
CA LYS A 98 17.33 -8.22 10.39
C LYS A 98 17.69 -7.47 11.68
N GLY A 99 16.84 -7.62 12.71
CA GLY A 99 17.03 -6.98 14.02
C GLY A 99 16.33 -5.62 14.18
N VAL A 100 15.90 -4.98 13.09
CA VAL A 100 15.09 -3.76 13.17
C VAL A 100 13.63 -4.15 13.43
N LYS A 101 13.09 -3.69 14.56
CA LYS A 101 11.66 -3.89 14.87
C LYS A 101 10.84 -2.78 14.20
N PRO A 102 9.67 -3.12 13.61
CA PRO A 102 8.76 -2.10 13.11
C PRO A 102 8.25 -1.23 14.27
N LEU A 103 7.94 0.04 13.96
CA LEU A 103 7.30 0.96 14.88
C LEU A 103 5.95 0.40 15.34
N ARG A 104 5.50 0.78 16.54
CA ARG A 104 4.19 0.36 17.07
C ARG A 104 3.42 1.56 17.61
N VAL A 105 2.17 1.66 17.19
CA VAL A 105 1.24 2.67 17.71
C VAL A 105 1.12 2.49 19.23
N GLY A 106 1.28 3.59 19.98
CA GLY A 106 1.28 3.59 21.45
C GLY A 106 2.62 3.28 22.12
N GLN A 107 3.66 2.87 21.37
CA GLN A 107 5.05 2.77 21.87
C GLN A 107 5.95 3.90 21.36
N VAL A 108 5.42 4.71 20.45
CA VAL A 108 6.11 5.87 19.90
C VAL A 108 5.72 7.08 20.73
N GLU A 109 6.73 7.75 21.30
CA GLU A 109 6.51 9.00 22.02
C GLU A 109 6.03 10.08 21.05
N ALA A 110 5.02 10.85 21.46
CA ALA A 110 4.53 12.01 20.70
C ALA A 110 5.51 13.19 20.87
N ASP A 111 6.73 13.01 20.35
CA ASP A 111 7.76 14.03 20.35
C ASP A 111 7.57 15.03 19.20
N HIS A 112 8.44 16.05 19.14
CA HIS A 112 8.42 17.07 18.11
C HIS A 112 8.51 16.53 16.66
N ARG A 113 9.00 15.30 16.45
CA ARG A 113 9.07 14.67 15.12
C ARG A 113 7.71 14.14 14.68
N MET A 114 6.80 13.89 15.62
CA MET A 114 5.43 13.44 15.37
C MET A 114 4.43 14.59 15.21
N HIS A 115 4.90 15.84 15.26
CA HIS A 115 4.09 17.02 15.05
C HIS A 115 3.78 17.24 13.57
N ALA A 116 2.60 17.82 13.31
CA ALA A 116 2.26 18.27 11.96
C ALA A 116 3.26 19.32 11.46
N LEU A 117 3.64 19.19 10.19
CA LEU A 117 4.38 20.20 9.46
C LEU A 117 3.40 21.18 8.80
N SER A 118 3.86 22.36 8.41
CA SER A 118 3.18 23.14 7.36
C SER A 118 3.40 22.48 6.01
N VAL A 119 2.61 22.86 4.99
CA VAL A 119 2.80 22.34 3.63
C VAL A 119 4.19 22.70 3.10
N ALA A 120 4.59 23.97 3.27
CA ALA A 120 5.94 24.41 2.91
C ALA A 120 7.04 23.65 3.71
N GLY A 121 6.77 23.33 4.98
CA GLY A 121 7.67 22.55 5.82
C GLY A 121 7.86 21.12 5.31
N ALA A 122 6.79 20.47 4.85
CA ALA A 122 6.86 19.15 4.24
C ALA A 122 7.62 19.16 2.91
N GLU A 123 7.38 20.17 2.06
CA GLU A 123 8.10 20.32 0.78
C GLU A 123 9.60 20.53 0.97
N ALA A 124 9.99 21.28 2.00
CA ALA A 124 11.39 21.58 2.33
C ALA A 124 12.18 20.40 2.91
N VAL A 125 11.53 19.30 3.31
CA VAL A 125 12.23 18.11 3.81
C VAL A 125 13.09 17.52 2.67
N PRO A 126 14.41 17.34 2.87
CA PRO A 126 15.29 16.83 1.83
C PRO A 126 14.88 15.41 1.43
N ALA A 127 14.65 15.21 0.12
CA ALA A 127 14.41 13.91 -0.45
C ALA A 127 15.73 13.08 -0.41
N GLY A 128 15.89 12.17 0.55
CA GLY A 128 17.08 11.31 0.55
C GLY A 128 17.39 10.52 1.82
N THR A 129 16.82 10.86 2.98
CA THR A 129 16.99 10.07 4.20
C THR A 129 16.05 8.86 4.19
N SER A 130 16.44 7.79 3.49
CA SER A 130 15.71 6.52 3.49
C SER A 130 16.01 5.75 4.78
N GLU A 131 15.26 6.06 5.84
CA GLU A 131 15.25 5.24 7.05
C GLU A 131 14.64 3.86 6.74
N PRO A 132 15.03 2.79 7.47
CA PRO A 132 14.38 1.50 7.33
C PRO A 132 12.85 1.60 7.47
N GLY A 133 12.13 0.99 6.54
CA GLY A 133 10.67 1.03 6.52
C GLY A 133 10.07 2.32 5.95
N SER A 134 10.86 3.12 5.22
CA SER A 134 10.38 4.32 4.54
C SER A 134 9.63 4.04 3.25
N LYS A 135 9.50 2.80 2.77
CA LYS A 135 8.74 2.49 1.55
C LYS A 135 7.95 1.19 1.76
N ILE A 136 6.71 1.20 1.28
CA ILE A 136 5.79 0.07 1.38
C ILE A 136 5.05 -0.17 0.06
N TRP A 137 4.71 -1.43 -0.16
CA TRP A 137 3.55 -1.82 -0.96
C TRP A 137 2.28 -1.68 -0.15
N VAL A 138 1.22 -1.10 -0.73
CA VAL A 138 -0.09 -0.91 -0.10
C VAL A 138 -1.11 -1.89 -0.68
N TYR A 139 -1.90 -2.50 0.20
CA TYR A 139 -2.86 -3.55 -0.13
C TYR A 139 -4.29 -3.14 0.28
N TRP A 140 -4.98 -2.35 -0.55
CA TRP A 140 -6.42 -2.13 -0.37
C TRP A 140 -7.24 -3.41 -0.61
N HIS A 141 -6.72 -4.29 -1.45
CA HIS A 141 -6.97 -5.73 -1.38
C HIS A 141 -5.67 -6.44 -1.03
N THR A 142 -5.70 -7.35 -0.06
CA THR A 142 -4.56 -8.23 0.25
C THR A 142 -4.24 -9.12 -0.96
N PRO A 143 -3.03 -9.68 -1.07
CA PRO A 143 -2.74 -10.63 -2.15
C PRO A 143 -3.71 -11.80 -2.22
N SER A 144 -4.18 -12.30 -1.06
CA SER A 144 -5.19 -13.35 -1.03
C SER A 144 -6.54 -12.88 -1.56
N GLU A 145 -6.99 -11.68 -1.16
CA GLU A 145 -8.23 -11.08 -1.66
C GLU A 145 -8.14 -10.83 -3.18
N TRP A 146 -7.01 -10.31 -3.67
CA TRP A 146 -6.77 -10.19 -5.12
C TRP A 146 -6.80 -11.53 -5.83
N GLY A 147 -6.27 -12.58 -5.21
CA GLY A 147 -6.36 -13.94 -5.71
C GLY A 147 -7.81 -14.40 -5.87
N ASP A 148 -8.69 -14.06 -4.93
CA ASP A 148 -10.11 -14.41 -5.01
C ASP A 148 -10.81 -13.70 -6.16
N VAL A 149 -10.59 -12.39 -6.32
CA VAL A 149 -11.18 -11.61 -7.43
C VAL A 149 -10.64 -12.10 -8.78
N LEU A 150 -9.33 -12.39 -8.87
CA LEU A 150 -8.72 -12.94 -10.09
C LEU A 150 -9.33 -14.31 -10.44
N TYR A 151 -9.46 -15.19 -9.46
CA TYR A 151 -10.00 -16.53 -9.67
C TYR A 151 -11.47 -16.50 -10.09
N GLU A 152 -12.26 -15.59 -9.52
CA GLU A 152 -13.63 -15.34 -9.95
C GLU A 152 -13.70 -14.84 -11.40
N TRP A 153 -12.82 -13.91 -11.79
CA TRP A 153 -12.71 -13.44 -13.17
C TRP A 153 -12.34 -14.56 -14.16
N ILE A 154 -11.38 -15.43 -13.80
CA ILE A 154 -11.00 -16.61 -14.60
C ILE A 154 -12.18 -17.56 -14.80
N LYS A 155 -12.99 -17.79 -13.77
CA LYS A 155 -14.20 -18.61 -13.87
C LYS A 155 -15.23 -17.99 -14.81
N ASN A 156 -15.47 -16.69 -14.67
CA ASN A 156 -16.47 -15.97 -15.48
C ASN A 156 -16.06 -15.88 -16.95
N THR A 157 -14.76 -15.92 -17.25
CA THR A 157 -14.23 -15.92 -18.63
C THR A 157 -14.07 -17.32 -19.23
N GLY A 158 -14.32 -18.39 -18.47
CA GLY A 158 -14.20 -19.77 -18.93
C GLY A 158 -12.77 -20.28 -19.13
N GLN A 159 -11.77 -19.58 -18.59
CA GLN A 159 -10.33 -19.90 -18.75
C GLN A 159 -9.79 -20.86 -17.67
N ASN A 160 -10.66 -21.43 -16.85
CA ASN A 160 -10.28 -22.29 -15.72
C ASN A 160 -9.60 -23.61 -16.14
N ARG A 161 -9.77 -24.08 -17.38
CA ARG A 161 -9.18 -25.33 -17.86
C ARG A 161 -7.92 -25.14 -18.71
N SER A 162 -7.61 -23.90 -19.10
CA SER A 162 -6.42 -23.55 -19.88
C SER A 162 -5.25 -23.23 -18.96
N VAL A 163 -4.04 -23.50 -19.46
CA VAL A 163 -2.82 -22.94 -18.89
C VAL A 163 -2.63 -21.55 -19.47
N LEU A 164 -2.46 -20.55 -18.62
CA LEU A 164 -2.16 -19.17 -18.99
C LEU A 164 -0.77 -18.82 -18.49
N THR A 165 -0.04 -17.98 -19.22
CA THR A 165 1.22 -17.41 -18.73
C THR A 165 0.95 -16.21 -17.82
N VAL A 166 1.91 -15.91 -16.94
CA VAL A 166 1.86 -14.68 -16.14
C VAL A 166 1.87 -13.44 -17.04
N TYR A 167 2.58 -13.47 -18.17
CA TYR A 167 2.52 -12.42 -19.19
C TYR A 167 1.08 -12.18 -19.68
N GLU A 168 0.35 -13.24 -20.05
CA GLU A 168 -1.06 -13.13 -20.49
C GLU A 168 -1.96 -12.56 -19.39
N LEU A 169 -1.74 -12.96 -18.14
CA LEU A 169 -2.49 -12.44 -16.99
C LEU A 169 -2.17 -10.96 -16.74
N GLN A 170 -0.91 -10.55 -16.85
CA GLN A 170 -0.47 -9.17 -16.65
C GLN A 170 -0.99 -8.21 -17.74
N HIS A 171 -1.21 -8.73 -18.95
CA HIS A 171 -1.79 -8.00 -20.09
C HIS A 171 -3.28 -8.31 -20.30
N SER A 172 -3.94 -8.91 -19.31
CA SER A 172 -5.36 -9.20 -19.37
C SER A 172 -6.21 -7.96 -19.04
N ALA A 173 -7.47 -7.97 -19.47
CA ALA A 173 -8.45 -6.94 -19.11
C ALA A 173 -8.58 -6.77 -17.58
N PHE A 174 -8.37 -7.84 -16.81
CA PHE A 174 -8.37 -7.78 -15.35
C PHE A 174 -7.22 -6.92 -14.81
N ALA A 175 -5.98 -7.20 -15.25
CA ALA A 175 -4.81 -6.46 -14.80
C ALA A 175 -4.87 -4.99 -15.24
N GLU A 176 -5.32 -4.71 -16.47
CA GLU A 176 -5.52 -3.36 -16.98
C GLU A 176 -6.58 -2.58 -16.18
N GLN A 177 -7.75 -3.20 -15.93
CA GLN A 177 -8.84 -2.58 -15.19
C GLN A 177 -8.40 -2.18 -13.78
N HIS A 178 -7.62 -3.02 -13.11
CA HIS A 178 -7.14 -2.78 -11.75
C HIS A 178 -5.79 -2.05 -11.68
N ALA A 179 -5.14 -1.81 -12.83
CA ALA A 179 -3.74 -1.39 -12.93
C ALA A 179 -2.81 -2.22 -12.01
N LEU A 180 -3.05 -3.55 -11.98
CA LEU A 180 -2.41 -4.44 -11.02
C LEU A 180 -0.92 -4.62 -11.35
N PRO A 181 0.01 -4.28 -10.45
CA PRO A 181 1.43 -4.48 -10.69
C PRO A 181 1.80 -5.96 -10.66
N LEU A 182 2.75 -6.36 -11.50
CA LEU A 182 3.27 -7.73 -11.57
C LEU A 182 3.65 -8.30 -10.19
N PRO A 183 4.36 -7.58 -9.29
CA PRO A 183 4.66 -8.11 -7.96
C PRO A 183 3.42 -8.49 -7.13
N ILE A 184 2.33 -7.73 -7.26
CA ILE A 184 1.08 -8.00 -6.54
C ILE A 184 0.35 -9.17 -7.19
N LEU A 185 0.31 -9.23 -8.52
CA LEU A 185 -0.23 -10.36 -9.27
C LEU A 185 0.47 -11.66 -8.87
N MET A 186 1.81 -11.65 -8.82
CA MET A 186 2.61 -12.80 -8.41
C MET A 186 2.31 -13.24 -6.98
N LEU A 187 2.15 -12.31 -6.03
CA LEU A 187 1.74 -12.66 -4.66
C LEU A 187 0.33 -13.25 -4.60
N ALA A 188 -0.61 -12.75 -5.43
CA ALA A 188 -1.96 -13.28 -5.52
C ALA A 188 -1.98 -14.71 -6.10
N LEU A 189 -1.20 -14.95 -7.15
CA LEU A 189 -1.02 -16.28 -7.75
C LEU A 189 -0.39 -17.27 -6.77
N ARG A 190 0.66 -16.87 -6.05
CA ARG A 190 1.27 -17.67 -4.98
C ARG A 190 0.27 -18.01 -3.87
N SER A 191 -0.60 -17.05 -3.50
CA SER A 191 -1.68 -17.29 -2.53
C SER A 191 -2.72 -18.30 -3.04
N LEU A 192 -3.12 -18.23 -4.31
CA LEU A 192 -4.00 -19.24 -4.92
C LEU A 192 -3.33 -20.62 -4.98
N ALA A 193 -2.04 -20.68 -5.31
CA ALA A 193 -1.29 -21.92 -5.36
C ALA A 193 -1.17 -22.59 -3.98
N ALA A 194 -0.88 -21.81 -2.94
CA ALA A 194 -0.85 -22.30 -1.56
C ALA A 194 -2.21 -22.87 -1.09
N ARG A 195 -3.32 -22.39 -1.65
CA ARG A 195 -4.68 -22.87 -1.36
C ARG A 195 -5.13 -24.03 -2.26
N GLY A 196 -4.32 -24.43 -3.24
CA GLY A 196 -4.65 -25.47 -4.21
C GLY A 196 -5.65 -25.04 -5.29
N CYS A 197 -5.95 -23.74 -5.41
CA CYS A 197 -6.84 -23.20 -6.44
C CYS A 197 -6.11 -22.88 -7.76
N ALA A 198 -4.78 -22.88 -7.74
CA ALA A 198 -3.94 -22.74 -8.91
C ALA A 198 -2.68 -23.59 -8.78
N GLN A 199 -1.99 -23.81 -9.89
CA GLN A 199 -0.69 -24.47 -9.95
C GLN A 199 0.20 -23.65 -10.88
N LEU A 200 1.42 -23.34 -10.42
CA LEU A 200 2.44 -22.62 -11.16
C LEU A 200 3.42 -23.64 -11.79
N PHE A 201 3.80 -23.46 -13.05
CA PHE A 201 4.67 -24.37 -13.81
C PHE A 201 5.67 -23.60 -14.68
N GLY A 202 6.81 -24.23 -14.95
CA GLY A 202 7.84 -23.66 -15.84
C GLY A 202 8.67 -22.56 -15.17
N GLY A 203 9.77 -22.15 -15.83
CA GLY A 203 10.70 -21.10 -15.37
C GLY A 203 11.59 -21.49 -14.18
N THR A 204 12.77 -20.88 -14.05
CA THR A 204 13.46 -20.87 -12.77
C THR A 204 12.86 -19.75 -11.91
N GLU A 205 12.83 -19.88 -10.58
CA GLU A 205 12.46 -18.78 -9.66
C GLU A 205 13.51 -17.63 -9.66
N ALA A 206 14.32 -17.53 -10.71
CA ALA A 206 15.27 -16.46 -10.89
C ALA A 206 14.52 -15.16 -11.20
N ALA A 207 14.95 -14.06 -10.58
CA ALA A 207 14.42 -12.73 -10.83
C ALA A 207 14.58 -12.40 -12.33
N GLY A 208 13.45 -12.16 -13.02
CA GLY A 208 13.41 -11.81 -14.44
C GLY A 208 12.70 -12.82 -15.35
N GLU A 209 12.40 -14.03 -14.86
CA GLU A 209 11.67 -15.06 -15.64
C GLU A 209 10.21 -15.24 -15.18
N GLU A 210 9.73 -14.44 -14.22
CA GLU A 210 8.39 -14.60 -13.62
C GLU A 210 7.25 -14.49 -14.65
N GLU A 211 7.43 -13.70 -15.72
CA GLU A 211 6.42 -13.54 -16.78
C GLU A 211 6.25 -14.80 -17.66
N GLN A 212 7.27 -15.68 -17.71
CA GLN A 212 7.25 -16.92 -18.48
C GLN A 212 6.61 -18.09 -17.71
N LEU A 213 6.29 -17.88 -16.42
CA LEU A 213 5.63 -18.89 -15.61
C LEU A 213 4.23 -19.17 -16.17
N GLY A 214 3.93 -20.46 -16.34
CA GLY A 214 2.58 -20.95 -16.61
C GLY A 214 1.78 -21.08 -15.33
N VAL A 215 0.48 -20.82 -15.41
CA VAL A 215 -0.50 -20.90 -14.34
C VAL A 215 -1.68 -21.72 -14.85
N LYS A 216 -2.04 -22.78 -14.13
CA LYS A 216 -3.30 -23.50 -14.33
C LYS A 216 -4.19 -23.29 -13.12
N PHE A 217 -5.41 -22.84 -13.35
CA PHE A 217 -6.41 -22.72 -12.29
C PHE A 217 -7.14 -24.07 -12.13
N VAL A 218 -7.54 -24.41 -10.89
CA VAL A 218 -8.21 -25.69 -10.54
C VAL A 218 -9.69 -25.47 -10.31
#